data_AF-I0XAU6-F1
#
_entry.id   AF-I0XAU6-F1
#
_cell.length_a   1.000
_cell.length_b   1.000
_cell.length_c   1.000
_cell.angle_alpha   90.00
_cell.angle_beta   90.00
_cell.angle_gamma   90.00
#
_symmetry.space_group_name_H-M   'P 1'
#
loop_
_entity.id
_entity.type
_entity.pdbx_description
1 polymer ?
#
loop_
_entity_poly.entity_id
_entity_poly.type
_entity_poly.pdbx_seq_one_letter_code
_entity_poly.pdbx_strand_id
1 'polypeptide(L)'
;MKKTGKILTVFIISFVMLTFFGCGKKSAQYFKLWNDCDSLNALIEYVEDVTNKKSPNYIPVEDRIVTFDMDGTFIGELYPSYFEYNMLEYRVLDDPDYKGKASESELAAANAIRDFVRNGKKLPDHFDVIHGRAAAKAYAGMTIPEFDAYVKNFAKKHQTVLRV
;
A
#
# COMPACT_ATOMS: atom_id res chain seq x y z
N MET A 1 -15.41 -72.32 -10.98
CA MET A 1 -15.62 -71.28 -9.94
C MET A 1 -14.38 -70.38 -9.85
N LYS A 2 -14.56 -69.06 -9.65
CA LYS A 2 -13.55 -68.03 -9.28
C LYS A 2 -12.66 -67.41 -10.37
N LYS A 3 -13.21 -66.71 -11.38
CA LYS A 3 -12.46 -65.63 -12.09
C LYS A 3 -13.26 -64.36 -12.46
N THR A 4 -14.56 -64.29 -12.14
CA THR A 4 -15.42 -63.17 -12.54
C THR A 4 -15.52 -62.04 -11.50
N GLY A 5 -14.98 -62.22 -10.29
CA GLY A 5 -15.13 -61.25 -9.18
C GLY A 5 -14.03 -60.19 -9.06
N LYS A 6 -12.94 -60.25 -9.84
CA LYS A 6 -11.83 -59.27 -9.74
C LYS A 6 -11.94 -58.09 -10.71
N ILE A 7 -12.63 -58.26 -11.84
CA ILE A 7 -12.77 -57.21 -12.86
C ILE A 7 -13.80 -56.16 -12.41
N LEU A 8 -14.84 -56.56 -11.69
CA LEU A 8 -15.88 -55.65 -11.22
C LEU A 8 -15.42 -54.74 -10.06
N THR A 9 -14.51 -55.21 -9.21
CA THR A 9 -13.93 -54.41 -8.11
C THR A 9 -12.95 -53.35 -8.60
N VAL A 10 -12.24 -53.60 -9.71
CA VAL A 10 -11.28 -52.63 -10.28
C VAL A 10 -12.00 -51.46 -10.97
N PHE A 11 -13.16 -51.69 -11.59
CA PHE A 11 -13.95 -50.62 -12.19
C PHE A 11 -14.63 -49.70 -11.16
N ILE A 12 -15.04 -50.22 -10.00
CA ILE A 12 -15.65 -49.37 -8.95
C ILE A 12 -14.61 -48.49 -8.24
N ILE A 13 -13.37 -48.97 -8.08
CA ILE A 13 -12.29 -48.18 -7.46
C ILE A 13 -11.79 -47.07 -8.40
N SER A 14 -11.87 -47.28 -9.72
CA SER A 14 -11.49 -46.26 -10.71
C SER A 14 -12.49 -45.12 -10.88
N PHE A 15 -13.76 -45.29 -10.48
CA PHE A 15 -14.78 -44.23 -10.60
C PHE A 15 -14.87 -43.34 -9.35
N VAL A 16 -14.41 -43.82 -8.19
CA VAL A 16 -14.42 -43.05 -6.93
C VAL A 16 -13.25 -42.07 -6.82
N MET A 17 -12.20 -42.22 -7.64
CA MET A 17 -11.02 -41.34 -7.62
C MET A 17 -11.10 -40.09 -8.53
N LEU A 18 -12.26 -39.79 -9.13
CA LEU A 18 -12.42 -38.67 -10.06
C LEU A 18 -13.18 -37.45 -9.48
N THR A 19 -13.30 -37.31 -8.15
CA THR A 19 -14.09 -36.23 -7.53
C THR A 19 -13.32 -35.26 -6.64
N PHE A 20 -11.98 -35.28 -6.63
CA PHE A 20 -11.18 -34.39 -5.75
C PHE A 20 -10.09 -33.57 -6.46
N PHE A 21 -10.36 -33.06 -7.66
CA PHE A 21 -9.58 -31.95 -8.25
C PHE A 21 -10.49 -30.81 -8.70
N GLY A 22 -11.44 -30.43 -7.83
CA GLY A 22 -12.02 -29.09 -7.88
C GLY A 22 -10.95 -28.10 -7.43
N CYS A 23 -10.14 -27.60 -8.36
CA CYS A 23 -9.34 -26.40 -8.16
C CYS A 23 -10.32 -25.23 -7.98
N GLY A 24 -10.90 -25.09 -6.79
CA GLY A 24 -11.67 -23.92 -6.41
C GLY A 24 -10.75 -22.72 -6.54
N LYS A 25 -10.94 -21.92 -7.58
CA LYS A 25 -10.39 -20.57 -7.63
C LYS A 25 -10.86 -19.91 -6.33
N LYS A 26 -9.95 -19.64 -5.40
CA LYS A 26 -10.26 -18.77 -4.26
C LYS A 26 -10.73 -17.46 -4.88
N SER A 27 -12.04 -17.22 -4.87
CA SER A 27 -12.58 -15.92 -5.23
C SER A 27 -11.92 -14.93 -4.29
N ALA A 28 -11.22 -13.93 -4.84
CA ALA A 28 -10.73 -12.83 -4.02
C ALA A 28 -11.96 -12.23 -3.32
N GLN A 29 -12.01 -12.38 -2.00
CA GLN A 29 -13.04 -11.73 -1.22
C GLN A 29 -12.60 -10.27 -1.09
N TYR A 30 -13.14 -9.45 -1.99
CA TYR A 30 -12.94 -8.01 -1.99
C TYR A 30 -13.57 -7.40 -0.73
N PHE A 31 -13.10 -6.21 -0.34
CA PHE A 31 -13.72 -5.39 0.70
C PHE A 31 -13.76 -5.95 2.13
N LYS A 32 -12.90 -6.91 2.51
CA LYS A 32 -12.85 -7.46 3.88
C LYS A 32 -12.63 -6.43 5.00
N LEU A 33 -11.95 -5.34 4.67
CA LEU A 33 -11.61 -4.25 5.60
C LEU A 33 -12.61 -3.08 5.53
N TRP A 34 -13.67 -3.21 4.72
CA TRP A 34 -14.69 -2.18 4.60
C TRP A 34 -15.84 -2.47 5.55
N ASN A 35 -16.34 -1.42 6.17
CA ASN A 35 -17.64 -1.47 6.83
C ASN A 35 -18.74 -1.53 5.76
N ASP A 36 -19.90 -2.06 6.13
CA ASP A 36 -21.11 -1.91 5.32
C ASP A 36 -21.57 -0.45 5.39
N CYS A 37 -21.41 0.28 4.29
CA CYS A 37 -21.68 1.71 4.22
C CYS A 37 -22.09 2.16 2.80
N ASP A 38 -22.75 3.31 2.72
CA ASP A 38 -23.26 3.88 1.46
C ASP A 38 -22.15 4.07 0.40
N SER A 39 -20.94 4.44 0.82
CA SER A 39 -19.81 4.61 -0.10
C SER A 39 -19.36 3.29 -0.72
N LEU A 40 -19.38 2.19 0.03
CA LEU A 40 -19.07 0.86 -0.52
C LEU A 40 -20.14 0.43 -1.52
N ASN A 41 -21.41 0.61 -1.16
CA ASN A 41 -22.54 0.25 -2.03
C ASN A 41 -22.48 1.02 -3.35
N ALA A 42 -22.28 2.35 -3.28
CA ALA A 42 -22.14 3.19 -4.47
C ALA A 42 -20.96 2.78 -5.36
N LEU A 43 -19.81 2.39 -4.77
CA LEU A 43 -18.65 1.92 -5.51
C LEU A 43 -18.94 0.61 -6.25
N ILE A 44 -19.60 -0.35 -5.58
CA ILE A 44 -19.96 -1.64 -6.18
C ILE A 44 -20.96 -1.43 -7.32
N GLU A 45 -22.04 -0.70 -7.07
CA GLU A 45 -23.07 -0.41 -8.07
C GLU A 45 -22.49 0.29 -9.31
N TYR A 46 -21.63 1.29 -9.10
CA TYR A 46 -20.96 1.98 -10.19
C TYR A 46 -20.10 1.02 -11.04
N VAL A 47 -19.27 0.20 -10.40
CA VAL A 47 -18.40 -0.76 -11.11
C VAL A 47 -19.23 -1.80 -11.86
N GLU A 48 -20.30 -2.33 -11.26
CA GLU A 48 -21.19 -3.28 -11.92
C GLU A 48 -21.88 -2.67 -13.16
N ASP A 49 -22.34 -1.42 -13.05
CA ASP A 49 -22.99 -0.70 -14.14
C ASP A 49 -22.04 -0.43 -15.31
N VAL A 50 -20.90 0.23 -15.05
CA VAL A 50 -19.97 0.65 -16.11
C VAL A 50 -19.20 -0.52 -16.74
N THR A 51 -19.18 -1.70 -16.10
CA THR A 51 -18.54 -2.90 -16.65
C THR A 51 -19.51 -3.82 -17.38
N ASN A 52 -20.83 -3.63 -17.26
CA ASN A 52 -21.86 -4.38 -17.95
C ASN A 52 -21.98 -3.93 -19.42
N LYS A 53 -21.61 -4.79 -20.37
CA LYS A 53 -21.66 -4.52 -21.83
C LYS A 53 -23.05 -4.16 -22.36
N LYS A 54 -24.11 -4.45 -21.61
CA LYS A 54 -25.50 -4.11 -21.98
C LYS A 54 -25.98 -2.81 -21.33
N SER A 55 -25.22 -2.25 -20.39
CA SER A 55 -25.57 -0.99 -19.75
C SER A 55 -25.37 0.16 -20.75
N PRO A 56 -26.27 1.16 -20.78
CA PRO A 56 -26.02 2.41 -21.51
C PRO A 56 -24.79 3.17 -20.98
N ASN A 57 -24.32 2.87 -19.77
CA ASN A 57 -23.15 3.50 -19.14
C ASN A 57 -21.85 2.67 -19.31
N TYR A 58 -21.86 1.65 -20.17
CA TYR A 58 -20.70 0.79 -20.39
C TYR A 58 -19.45 1.59 -20.80
N ILE A 59 -18.36 1.41 -20.04
CA ILE A 59 -17.04 1.96 -20.35
C ILE A 59 -16.16 0.84 -20.96
N PRO A 60 -15.61 1.02 -22.18
CA PRO A 60 -14.64 0.11 -22.78
C PRO A 60 -13.47 -0.17 -21.85
N VAL A 61 -12.82 -1.33 -21.99
CA VAL A 61 -11.78 -1.76 -21.03
C VAL A 61 -10.60 -0.79 -21.02
N GLU A 62 -10.23 -0.32 -22.21
CA GLU A 62 -9.18 0.66 -22.48
C GLU A 62 -9.39 2.01 -21.78
N ASP A 63 -10.63 2.36 -21.47
CA ASP A 63 -11.01 3.66 -20.88
C ASP A 63 -11.25 3.60 -19.37
N ARG A 64 -11.09 2.42 -18.74
CA ARG A 64 -11.29 2.23 -17.28
C ARG A 64 -10.08 2.70 -16.49
N ILE A 65 -9.85 4.01 -16.51
CA ILE A 65 -8.76 4.66 -15.78
C ILE A 65 -9.29 5.28 -14.49
N VAL A 66 -8.62 4.99 -13.39
CA VAL A 66 -8.92 5.57 -12.07
C VAL A 66 -7.68 6.23 -11.50
N THR A 67 -7.85 7.41 -10.92
CA THR A 67 -6.77 8.16 -10.26
C THR A 67 -7.08 8.25 -8.78
N PHE A 68 -6.11 7.86 -7.95
CA PHE A 68 -6.17 8.00 -6.51
C PHE A 68 -5.06 8.95 -6.08
N ASP A 69 -5.37 9.79 -5.10
CA ASP A 69 -4.33 10.47 -4.35
C ASP A 69 -3.54 9.44 -3.52
N MET A 70 -2.36 9.83 -3.04
CA MET A 70 -1.51 9.00 -2.19
C MET A 70 -1.69 9.39 -0.72
N ASP A 71 -1.34 10.62 -0.36
CA ASP A 71 -1.43 11.14 1.01
C ASP A 71 -2.92 11.36 1.38
N GLY A 72 -3.29 11.00 2.61
CA GLY A 72 -4.68 11.03 3.06
C GLY A 72 -5.58 9.94 2.45
N THR A 73 -5.14 9.22 1.43
CA THR A 73 -5.91 8.15 0.74
C THR A 73 -5.32 6.76 0.99
N PHE A 74 -4.08 6.51 0.56
CA PHE A 74 -3.38 5.24 0.78
C PHE A 74 -2.50 5.25 2.03
N ILE A 75 -1.98 6.42 2.39
CA ILE A 75 -1.15 6.63 3.56
C ILE A 75 -1.70 7.79 4.39
N GLY A 76 -1.65 7.66 5.72
CA GLY A 76 -2.13 8.73 6.61
C GLY A 76 -1.25 9.97 6.51
N GLU A 77 -1.88 11.15 6.46
CA GLU A 77 -1.18 12.45 6.37
C GLU A 77 -1.21 13.25 7.69
N LEU A 78 -2.12 12.92 8.61
CA LEU A 78 -2.33 13.69 9.86
C LEU A 78 -1.64 13.09 11.09
N TYR A 79 -1.37 11.79 11.11
CA TYR A 79 -0.73 11.14 12.26
C TYR A 79 0.53 10.37 11.84
N PRO A 80 1.74 10.79 12.26
CA PRO A 80 2.06 11.98 13.04
C PRO A 80 2.26 13.26 12.16
N SER A 81 2.36 13.10 10.84
CA SER A 81 2.33 14.09 9.74
C SER A 81 2.52 13.32 8.42
N TYR A 82 2.77 14.00 7.29
CA TYR A 82 3.16 13.41 6.01
C TYR A 82 4.30 12.40 6.18
N PHE A 83 4.18 11.23 5.54
CA PHE A 83 5.14 10.13 5.67
C PHE A 83 6.58 10.57 5.35
N GLU A 84 6.74 11.33 4.27
CA GLU A 84 8.03 11.85 3.80
C GLU A 84 8.64 12.93 4.71
N TYR A 85 7.83 13.64 5.49
CA TYR A 85 8.33 14.58 6.50
C TYR A 85 8.95 13.80 7.65
N ASN A 86 8.24 12.80 8.16
CA ASN A 86 8.74 11.94 9.23
C ASN A 86 10.00 11.17 8.80
N MET A 87 10.05 10.73 7.54
CA MET A 87 11.23 10.06 7.01
C MET A 87 12.45 10.98 6.94
N LEU A 88 12.28 12.23 6.49
CA LEU A 88 13.36 13.23 6.49
C LEU A 88 13.82 13.56 7.92
N GLU A 89 12.88 13.76 8.84
CA GLU A 89 13.16 14.02 10.25
C GLU A 89 14.01 12.90 10.87
N TYR A 90 13.61 11.65 10.66
CA TYR A 90 14.39 10.49 11.08
C TYR A 90 15.77 10.44 10.40
N ARG A 91 15.81 10.54 9.07
CA ARG A 91 17.06 10.47 8.29
C ARG A 91 18.08 11.48 8.80
N VAL A 92 17.65 12.70 9.10
CA VAL A 92 18.55 13.78 9.49
C VAL A 92 18.94 13.72 10.97
N LEU A 93 18.02 13.37 11.87
CA LEU A 93 18.23 13.50 13.31
C LEU A 93 18.61 12.19 14.00
N ASP A 94 18.08 11.05 13.54
CA ASP A 94 18.08 9.80 14.30
C ASP A 94 18.68 8.61 13.54
N ASP A 95 18.88 8.72 12.22
CA ASP A 95 19.52 7.67 11.41
C ASP A 95 21.03 7.62 11.69
N PRO A 96 21.55 6.52 12.29
CA PRO A 96 22.97 6.39 12.57
C PRO A 96 23.86 6.52 11.34
N ASP A 97 23.37 6.09 10.17
CA ASP A 97 24.13 6.09 8.92
C ASP A 97 24.24 7.50 8.30
N TYR A 98 23.46 8.46 8.79
CA TYR A 98 23.48 9.85 8.34
C TYR A 98 23.97 10.85 9.40
N LYS A 99 24.16 10.38 10.63
CA LYS A 99 24.58 11.22 11.75
C LYS A 99 25.87 11.98 11.43
N GLY A 100 25.83 13.30 11.62
CA GLY A 100 26.97 14.20 11.38
C GLY A 100 27.23 14.55 9.91
N LYS A 101 26.38 14.12 8.97
CA LYS A 101 26.50 14.43 7.54
C LYS A 101 25.58 15.57 7.08
N ALA A 102 24.52 15.84 7.84
CA ALA A 102 23.51 16.84 7.49
C ALA A 102 24.07 18.27 7.52
N SER A 103 23.73 19.06 6.50
CA SER A 103 23.97 20.51 6.49
C SER A 103 23.09 21.24 7.50
N GLU A 104 23.45 22.47 7.83
CA GLU A 104 22.62 23.34 8.69
C GLU A 104 21.18 23.49 8.15
N SER A 105 21.02 23.55 6.83
CA SER A 105 19.69 23.63 6.19
C SER A 105 18.85 22.36 6.37
N GLU A 106 19.48 21.18 6.34
CA GLU A 106 18.78 19.92 6.59
C GLU A 106 18.38 19.80 8.06
N LEU A 107 19.29 20.16 8.99
CA LEU A 107 19.01 20.20 10.41
C LEU A 107 17.87 21.17 10.74
N ALA A 108 17.85 22.35 10.12
CA ALA A 108 16.77 23.32 10.31
C ALA A 108 15.41 22.77 9.85
N ALA A 109 15.36 22.14 8.66
CA ALA A 109 14.13 21.53 8.14
C ALA A 109 13.64 20.37 9.02
N ALA A 110 14.54 19.46 9.41
CA ALA A 110 14.21 18.30 10.22
C ALA A 110 13.73 18.69 11.63
N ASN A 111 14.37 19.69 12.26
CA ASN A 111 13.91 20.20 13.55
C ASN A 111 12.56 20.93 13.43
N ALA A 112 12.29 21.64 12.33
CA ALA A 112 10.98 22.24 12.09
C ALA A 112 9.87 21.17 11.98
N ILE A 113 10.15 20.04 11.31
CA ILE A 113 9.22 18.90 11.26
C ILE A 113 9.00 18.33 12.65
N ARG A 114 10.08 18.08 13.40
CA ARG A 114 10.00 17.55 14.77
C ARG A 114 9.18 18.47 15.68
N ASP A 115 9.41 19.77 15.63
CA ASP A 115 8.64 20.76 16.39
C ASP A 115 7.16 20.80 15.97
N PHE A 116 6.88 20.73 14.67
CA PHE A 116 5.52 20.69 14.14
C PHE A 116 4.77 19.46 14.64
N VAL A 117 5.34 18.28 14.45
CA VAL A 117 4.77 16.99 14.84
C VAL A 117 4.56 16.88 16.35
N ARG A 118 5.56 17.30 17.15
CA ARG A 118 5.53 17.09 18.61
C ARG A 118 4.83 18.19 19.37
N ASN A 119 4.93 19.43 18.89
CA ASN A 119 4.51 20.62 19.65
C ASN A 119 3.43 21.45 18.91
N GLY A 120 3.00 21.04 17.72
CA GLY A 120 2.01 21.77 16.91
C GLY A 120 2.52 23.12 16.39
N LYS A 121 3.83 23.35 16.41
CA LYS A 121 4.43 24.62 15.94
C LYS A 121 4.25 24.74 14.44
N LYS A 122 3.64 25.84 13.98
CA LYS A 122 3.45 26.11 12.55
C LYS A 122 4.77 25.96 11.80
N LEU A 123 4.76 25.22 10.69
CA LEU A 123 5.88 25.13 9.77
C LEU A 123 6.19 26.52 9.16
N PRO A 124 7.46 26.81 8.82
CA PRO A 124 7.83 28.00 8.06
C PRO A 124 7.01 28.15 6.78
N ASP A 125 6.87 29.37 6.27
CA ASP A 125 6.26 29.58 4.95
C ASP A 125 7.12 28.91 3.86
N HIS A 126 6.46 28.41 2.80
CA HIS A 126 7.11 27.65 1.71
C HIS A 126 7.89 26.41 2.18
N PHE A 127 7.35 25.71 3.20
CA PHE A 127 8.00 24.54 3.75
C PHE A 127 8.12 23.38 2.75
N ASP A 128 7.23 23.27 1.79
CA ASP A 128 7.29 22.34 0.67
C ASP A 128 8.62 22.43 -0.09
N VAL A 129 9.06 23.66 -0.41
CA VAL A 129 10.34 23.89 -1.09
C VAL A 129 11.53 23.64 -0.15
N ILE A 130 11.41 23.98 1.12
CA ILE A 130 12.44 23.76 2.13
C ILE A 130 12.66 22.25 2.34
N HIS A 131 11.58 21.49 2.54
CA HIS A 131 11.57 20.05 2.66
C HIS A 131 12.14 19.40 1.40
N GLY A 132 11.64 19.76 0.20
CA GLY A 132 12.12 19.17 -1.05
C GLY A 132 13.64 19.35 -1.26
N ARG A 133 14.19 20.52 -0.91
CA ARG A 133 15.64 20.77 -0.97
C ARG A 133 16.42 19.97 0.07
N ALA A 134 15.89 19.85 1.29
CA ALA A 134 16.53 19.06 2.34
C ALA A 134 16.50 17.56 2.01
N ALA A 135 15.36 17.05 1.53
CA ALA A 135 15.23 15.67 1.07
C ALA A 135 16.17 15.37 -0.10
N ALA A 136 16.26 16.25 -1.10
CA ALA A 136 17.18 16.08 -2.22
C ALA A 136 18.64 15.94 -1.77
N LYS A 137 19.05 16.64 -0.70
CA LYS A 137 20.38 16.49 -0.09
C LYS A 137 20.50 15.21 0.74
N ALA A 138 19.53 14.94 1.60
CA ALA A 138 19.53 13.83 2.56
C ALA A 138 19.63 12.44 1.90
N TYR A 139 19.09 12.33 0.68
CA TYR A 139 19.09 11.12 -0.12
C TYR A 139 20.01 11.19 -1.35
N ALA A 140 20.82 12.25 -1.47
CA ALA A 140 21.74 12.42 -2.58
C ALA A 140 22.71 11.23 -2.68
N GLY A 141 22.88 10.71 -3.90
CA GLY A 141 23.78 9.59 -4.18
C GLY A 141 23.15 8.20 -4.01
N MET A 142 21.92 8.10 -3.48
CA MET A 142 21.17 6.84 -3.53
C MET A 142 20.68 6.57 -4.96
N THR A 143 20.84 5.34 -5.41
CA THR A 143 20.11 4.82 -6.58
C THR A 143 18.64 4.62 -6.25
N ILE A 144 17.79 4.49 -7.29
CA ILE A 144 16.35 4.24 -7.09
C ILE A 144 16.08 2.97 -6.26
N PRO A 145 16.75 1.82 -6.50
CA PRO A 145 16.56 0.64 -5.65
C PRO A 145 17.00 0.83 -4.20
N GLU A 146 18.07 1.58 -3.95
CA GLU A 146 18.52 1.88 -2.58
C GLU A 146 17.53 2.78 -1.85
N PHE A 147 17.01 3.80 -2.54
CA PHE A 147 15.98 4.67 -1.99
C PHE A 147 14.67 3.90 -1.70
N ASP A 148 14.22 3.05 -2.63
CA ASP A 148 13.06 2.17 -2.41
C ASP A 148 13.26 1.25 -1.19
N ALA A 149 14.44 0.64 -1.07
CA ALA A 149 14.79 -0.17 0.09
C ALA A 149 14.80 0.65 1.39
N TYR A 150 15.32 1.89 1.35
CA TYR A 150 15.32 2.81 2.48
C TYR A 150 13.90 3.12 2.96
N VAL A 151 13.01 3.51 2.03
CA VAL A 151 11.59 3.81 2.30
C VAL A 151 10.89 2.61 2.94
N LYS A 152 11.06 1.41 2.37
CA LYS A 152 10.45 0.18 2.90
C LYS A 152 10.98 -0.18 4.28
N ASN A 153 12.28 0.00 4.51
CA ASN A 153 12.89 -0.26 5.81
C ASN A 153 12.40 0.72 6.87
N PHE A 154 12.28 2.00 6.52
CA PHE A 154 11.68 3.02 7.40
C PHE A 154 10.23 2.65 7.74
N ALA A 155 9.38 2.38 6.74
CA ALA A 155 7.98 2.00 6.96
C ALA A 155 7.84 0.75 7.86
N LYS A 156 8.68 -0.27 7.65
CA LYS A 156 8.69 -1.50 8.47
C LYS A 156 9.15 -1.25 9.91
N LYS A 157 10.18 -0.42 10.10
CA LYS A 157 10.73 -0.12 11.43
C LYS A 157 9.79 0.74 12.27
N HIS A 158 9.04 1.64 11.63
CA HIS A 158 8.16 2.60 12.28
C HIS A 158 6.67 2.23 12.16
N GLN A 159 6.39 0.95 11.86
CA GLN A 159 5.05 0.41 11.60
C GLN A 159 4.07 0.54 12.80
N THR A 160 4.58 0.76 14.01
CA THR A 160 3.76 1.04 15.22
C THR A 160 3.14 2.44 15.22
N VAL A 161 3.66 3.36 14.40
CA VAL A 161 3.13 4.73 14.25
C VAL A 161 2.04 4.82 13.17
N LEU A 162 1.89 3.77 12.34
CA LEU A 162 1.01 3.74 11.16
C LEU A 162 -0.12 2.71 11.25
N ARG A 163 -0.31 2.07 12.43
CA ARG A 163 -1.54 1.33 12.71
C ARG A 163 -2.55 2.31 13.29
N VAL A 164 -3.36 2.89 12.42
CA VAL A 164 -4.69 3.40 12.78
C VAL A 164 -5.61 2.20 12.99
#